data_AF-W7UY59-F1
#
_entry.id   AF-W7UY59-F1
#
_cell.length_a   1.000
_cell.length_b   1.000
_cell.length_c   1.000
_cell.angle_alpha   90.00
_cell.angle_beta   90.00
_cell.angle_gamma   90.00
#
_symmetry.space_group_name_H-M   'P 1'
#
loop_
_entity.id
_entity.type
_entity.pdbx_description
1 polymer ?
#
loop_
_entity_poly.entity_id
_entity_poly.type
_entity_poly.pdbx_seq_one_letter_code
_entity_poly.pdbx_strand_id
1 'polypeptide(L)'
;MKKFNAVIITLALLLCSAVSCSKDEKATKSFSAAESSEVKETETTTAEETEKTTAAETTEEKTTEAKEEKTTDSEEKTEAGKDNGGTPAEQTPELEAAKEVVKKYVESSLSADTTAMIECMYPKEVAESIKSSGMMDSMAGAMEEELKESKVEDLKLNGETVLSEKAVEGAGKYFESMSAVFGNKEVKCNIKSGYSIMMNAKETYKGKTEDISEPVCVVLVDGEGWKIVPIGEKELEEIADMSAEG
;
A
#
# COMPACT_ATOMS: atom_id res chain seq x y z
N MET A 1 1.41 13.82 1.06
CA MET A 1 1.39 12.44 0.53
C MET A 1 0.48 11.63 1.42
N LYS A 2 -0.56 11.03 0.82
CA LYS A 2 -1.67 10.34 1.50
C LYS A 2 -1.13 9.20 2.37
N LYS A 3 -1.55 9.10 3.63
CA LYS A 3 -0.97 8.16 4.62
C LYS A 3 -1.49 6.73 4.45
N PHE A 4 -2.66 6.57 3.84
CA PHE A 4 -3.12 5.28 3.31
C PHE A 4 -2.15 4.75 2.24
N ASN A 5 -1.72 5.64 1.34
CA ASN A 5 -0.65 5.34 0.42
C ASN A 5 0.67 5.07 1.14
N ALA A 6 0.96 5.62 2.33
CA ALA A 6 2.19 5.27 3.04
C ALA A 6 2.18 3.81 3.51
N VAL A 7 1.06 3.28 4.02
CA VAL A 7 0.94 1.86 4.41
C VAL A 7 0.98 0.95 3.17
N ILE A 8 0.26 1.31 2.09
CA ILE A 8 0.24 0.54 0.83
C ILE A 8 1.60 0.61 0.10
N ILE A 9 2.23 1.78 0.02
CA ILE A 9 3.57 1.98 -0.59
C ILE A 9 4.65 1.31 0.27
N THR A 10 4.52 1.27 1.60
CA THR A 10 5.47 0.54 2.45
C THR A 10 5.41 -0.97 2.18
N LEU A 11 4.21 -1.53 1.95
CA LEU A 11 4.07 -2.91 1.48
C LEU A 11 4.72 -3.12 0.11
N ALA A 12 4.56 -2.19 -0.84
CA ALA A 12 5.15 -2.29 -2.17
C ALA A 12 6.69 -2.16 -2.17
N LEU A 13 7.26 -1.27 -1.34
CA LEU A 13 8.71 -1.04 -1.25
C LEU A 13 9.46 -2.18 -0.55
N LEU A 14 8.81 -2.87 0.41
CA LEU A 14 9.40 -4.06 1.04
C LEU A 14 9.63 -5.20 0.04
N LEU A 15 8.74 -5.33 -0.97
CA LEU A 15 8.82 -6.38 -1.99
C LEU A 15 9.87 -6.12 -3.08
N CYS A 16 10.24 -4.85 -3.33
CA CYS A 16 11.24 -4.49 -4.34
C CYS A 16 12.70 -4.74 -3.90
N SER A 17 12.96 -5.00 -2.61
CA SER A 17 14.33 -5.22 -2.11
C SER A 17 14.85 -6.65 -2.32
N ALA A 18 14.00 -7.61 -2.71
CA ALA A 18 14.36 -9.02 -2.85
C ALA A 18 14.67 -9.50 -4.29
N VAL A 19 14.49 -8.65 -5.31
CA VAL A 19 14.71 -9.00 -6.74
C VAL A 19 15.91 -8.25 -7.33
N SER A 20 16.89 -7.86 -6.51
CA SER A 20 18.13 -7.25 -6.99
C SER A 20 19.35 -7.86 -6.30
N CYS A 21 19.59 -9.14 -6.57
CA CYS A 21 20.90 -9.78 -6.57
C CYS A 21 20.76 -11.22 -7.11
N SER A 22 20.59 -11.35 -8.42
CA SER A 22 20.94 -12.60 -9.12
C SER A 22 21.51 -12.21 -10.48
N LYS A 23 22.79 -11.85 -10.45
CA LYS A 23 23.64 -11.83 -11.61
C LYS A 23 24.48 -13.10 -11.56
N ASP A 24 24.40 -13.86 -12.64
CA ASP A 24 24.96 -15.18 -12.87
C ASP A 24 26.37 -15.41 -12.32
N GLU A 25 26.59 -16.60 -11.73
CA GLU A 25 27.81 -17.34 -12.01
C GLU A 25 27.61 -18.86 -11.94
N LYS A 26 28.37 -19.53 -12.81
CA LYS A 26 28.21 -20.90 -13.30
C LYS A 26 28.29 -22.00 -12.23
N ALA A 27 27.57 -23.07 -12.57
CA ALA A 27 27.76 -24.47 -12.17
C ALA A 27 29.14 -24.84 -11.57
N THR A 28 29.12 -25.45 -10.38
CA THR A 28 29.84 -26.71 -10.16
C THR A 28 29.24 -27.53 -9.03
N LYS A 29 29.20 -28.83 -9.31
CA LYS A 29 28.65 -29.94 -8.53
C LYS A 29 29.68 -30.36 -7.47
N SER A 30 29.31 -30.55 -6.20
CA SER A 30 29.63 -31.77 -5.43
C SER A 30 29.20 -31.70 -3.95
N PHE A 31 29.04 -32.92 -3.44
CA PHE A 31 28.58 -33.44 -2.16
C PHE A 31 29.33 -33.01 -0.88
N SER A 32 28.61 -33.18 0.24
CA SER A 32 29.05 -33.83 1.51
C SER A 32 29.26 -32.95 2.77
N ALA A 33 28.35 -33.19 3.73
CA ALA A 33 28.53 -33.51 5.16
C ALA A 33 29.41 -32.65 6.11
N ALA A 34 28.73 -32.26 7.20
CA ALA A 34 29.08 -32.38 8.63
C ALA A 34 30.23 -31.56 9.26
N GLU A 35 29.90 -31.00 10.45
CA GLU A 35 30.77 -30.57 11.56
C GLU A 35 31.75 -29.41 11.27
N SER A 36 32.19 -28.54 12.17
CA SER A 36 32.03 -28.28 13.60
C SER A 36 32.75 -26.94 13.89
N SER A 37 32.32 -26.22 14.93
CA SER A 37 33.11 -25.38 15.86
C SER A 37 33.96 -24.17 15.43
N GLU A 38 33.86 -23.16 16.31
CA GLU A 38 34.88 -22.20 16.79
C GLU A 38 35.09 -20.83 16.13
N VAL A 39 34.49 -19.83 16.80
CA VAL A 39 35.08 -18.60 17.37
C VAL A 39 36.39 -18.06 16.77
N LYS A 40 36.36 -16.80 16.33
CA LYS A 40 37.46 -15.86 16.60
C LYS A 40 36.98 -14.40 16.59
N GLU A 41 37.09 -13.75 17.75
CA GLU A 41 37.14 -12.31 17.92
C GLU A 41 38.30 -11.70 17.12
N THR A 42 38.13 -10.49 16.62
CA THR A 42 39.25 -9.56 16.40
C THR A 42 38.74 -8.12 16.53
N GLU A 43 39.01 -7.49 17.67
CA GLU A 43 39.13 -6.03 17.81
C GLU A 43 40.32 -5.54 16.98
N THR A 44 40.30 -4.33 16.39
CA THR A 44 41.26 -3.25 16.73
C THR A 44 40.96 -1.89 16.05
N THR A 45 41.02 -0.83 16.89
CA THR A 45 41.58 0.54 16.71
C THR A 45 41.09 1.54 15.65
N THR A 46 40.42 2.59 16.15
CA THR A 46 40.89 3.99 16.31
C THR A 46 42.00 4.54 15.40
N ALA A 47 41.69 5.63 14.69
CA ALA A 47 42.57 6.79 14.54
C ALA A 47 41.74 8.06 14.33
N GLU A 48 42.05 9.08 15.13
CA GLU A 48 41.50 10.43 15.20
C GLU A 48 42.58 11.39 14.69
N GLU A 49 42.21 12.38 13.85
CA GLU A 49 42.90 13.68 13.61
C GLU A 49 41.96 14.45 12.66
N THR A 50 41.30 15.56 12.97
CA THR A 50 41.67 16.86 13.59
C THR A 50 42.57 17.73 12.71
N GLU A 51 41.98 18.73 12.03
CA GLU A 51 42.28 20.19 12.08
C GLU A 51 41.44 20.90 10.99
N LYS A 52 40.54 21.87 11.28
CA LYS A 52 40.75 23.32 11.53
C LYS A 52 41.42 24.02 10.32
N THR A 53 41.06 25.19 9.78
CA THR A 53 40.47 26.47 10.23
C THR A 53 40.20 27.28 8.93
N THR A 54 39.24 28.22 8.78
CA THR A 54 39.35 29.71 8.93
C THR A 54 38.25 30.27 7.97
N ALA A 55 37.16 30.93 8.36
CA ALA A 55 36.91 32.24 9.01
C ALA A 55 37.10 33.49 8.11
N ALA A 56 36.15 34.42 8.29
CA ALA A 56 36.06 35.83 7.86
C ALA A 56 35.48 36.12 6.45
N GLU A 57 34.65 37.14 6.20
CA GLU A 57 33.95 38.19 6.96
C GLU A 57 32.99 38.91 5.95
N THR A 58 31.74 39.21 6.34
CA THR A 58 31.13 40.56 6.53
C THR A 58 30.85 41.40 5.26
N THR A 59 29.61 41.90 5.11
CA THR A 59 29.23 43.35 5.17
C THR A 59 27.86 43.68 4.51
N GLU A 60 26.99 44.31 5.32
CA GLU A 60 25.92 45.34 5.12
C GLU A 60 25.10 45.43 3.81
N GLU A 61 23.76 45.35 3.88
CA GLU A 61 22.75 46.39 4.18
C GLU A 61 22.32 47.20 2.93
N LYS A 62 21.03 47.14 2.53
CA LYS A 62 20.15 48.31 2.33
C LYS A 62 18.73 47.94 1.84
N THR A 63 17.77 48.57 2.50
CA THR A 63 16.34 48.72 2.26
C THR A 63 15.97 49.26 0.87
N THR A 64 14.83 48.83 0.30
CA THR A 64 13.94 49.71 -0.47
C THR A 64 12.50 49.17 -0.51
N GLU A 65 11.58 50.12 -0.55
CA GLU A 65 10.14 50.02 -0.34
C GLU A 65 9.34 49.37 -1.50
N ALA A 66 8.09 49.08 -1.13
CA ALA A 66 6.97 48.52 -1.86
C ALA A 66 6.74 49.02 -3.30
N LYS A 67 6.25 48.09 -4.14
CA LYS A 67 5.21 48.42 -5.12
C LYS A 67 4.35 47.19 -5.42
N GLU A 68 3.04 47.41 -5.36
CA GLU A 68 1.95 46.51 -5.68
C GLU A 68 2.16 45.73 -6.97
N GLU A 69 1.94 44.42 -6.93
CA GLU A 69 1.62 43.66 -8.14
C GLU A 69 0.43 42.72 -7.88
N LYS A 70 -0.53 42.91 -8.78
CA LYS A 70 -1.81 42.26 -8.96
C LYS A 70 -1.61 40.78 -9.31
N THR A 71 -2.06 39.87 -8.45
CA THR A 71 -2.33 38.48 -8.83
C THR A 71 -3.82 38.21 -8.72
N THR A 72 -4.43 38.17 -9.89
CA THR A 72 -5.75 37.61 -10.18
C THR A 72 -5.94 36.26 -9.54
N ASP A 73 -7.12 36.07 -8.92
CA ASP A 73 -7.74 34.79 -8.56
C ASP A 73 -7.40 33.72 -9.61
N SER A 74 -6.51 32.79 -9.24
CA SER A 74 -6.51 31.47 -9.83
C SER A 74 -7.45 30.65 -8.97
N GLU A 75 -8.68 30.48 -9.47
CA GLU A 75 -9.56 29.38 -9.07
C GLU A 75 -8.76 28.08 -9.24
N GLU A 76 -8.24 27.58 -8.12
CA GLU A 76 -7.76 26.20 -8.01
C GLU A 76 -8.98 25.30 -8.09
N LYS A 77 -9.35 25.00 -9.33
CA LYS A 77 -10.30 23.96 -9.68
C LYS A 77 -9.66 22.63 -9.30
N THR A 78 -9.92 22.17 -8.08
CA THR A 78 -9.71 20.78 -7.68
C THR A 78 -10.46 19.90 -8.66
N GLU A 79 -9.73 19.27 -9.58
CA GLU A 79 -10.27 18.21 -10.44
C GLU A 79 -10.54 16.98 -9.58
N ALA A 80 -11.71 16.96 -8.96
CA ALA A 80 -12.29 15.74 -8.42
C ALA A 80 -12.46 14.74 -9.59
N GLY A 81 -11.92 13.54 -9.37
CA GLY A 81 -11.69 12.50 -10.37
C GLY A 81 -12.85 12.25 -11.34
N LYS A 82 -12.51 12.23 -12.62
CA LYS A 82 -13.42 11.97 -13.74
C LYS A 82 -13.14 10.67 -14.50
N ASP A 83 -12.37 9.75 -13.91
CA ASP A 83 -11.91 8.52 -14.55
C ASP A 83 -12.40 7.23 -13.86
N ASN A 84 -13.56 7.25 -13.21
CA ASN A 84 -14.21 6.00 -12.79
C ASN A 84 -15.04 5.46 -13.97
N GLY A 85 -14.40 4.68 -14.84
CA GLY A 85 -14.94 4.20 -16.12
C GLY A 85 -16.06 3.15 -16.03
N GLY A 86 -16.43 2.70 -14.84
CA GLY A 86 -17.47 1.69 -14.64
C GLY A 86 -18.90 2.22 -14.76
N THR A 87 -19.86 1.32 -15.03
CA THR A 87 -21.28 1.65 -14.98
C THR A 87 -21.73 1.89 -13.54
N PRO A 88 -22.61 2.87 -13.26
CA PRO A 88 -23.15 3.07 -11.91
C PRO A 88 -23.77 1.78 -11.36
N ALA A 89 -23.44 1.43 -10.12
CA ALA A 89 -23.96 0.23 -9.48
C ALA A 89 -25.40 0.44 -8.99
N GLU A 90 -26.25 -0.59 -9.18
CA GLU A 90 -27.56 -0.62 -8.56
C GLU A 90 -27.45 -0.92 -7.06
N GLN A 91 -28.32 -0.30 -6.25
CA GLN A 91 -28.37 -0.56 -4.81
C GLN A 91 -28.93 -1.96 -4.57
N THR A 92 -28.03 -2.89 -4.23
CA THR A 92 -28.32 -4.32 -4.06
C THR A 92 -27.75 -4.84 -2.73
N PRO A 93 -28.26 -5.96 -2.20
CA PRO A 93 -27.65 -6.61 -1.03
C PRO A 93 -26.17 -6.97 -1.22
N GLU A 94 -25.76 -7.26 -2.46
CA GLU A 94 -24.36 -7.54 -2.82
C GLU A 94 -23.48 -6.29 -2.66
N LEU A 95 -23.94 -5.14 -3.16
CA LEU A 95 -23.24 -3.87 -2.98
C LEU A 95 -23.12 -3.49 -1.50
N GLU A 96 -24.17 -3.70 -0.71
CA GLU A 96 -24.11 -3.44 0.73
C GLU A 96 -23.13 -4.38 1.44
N ALA A 97 -23.07 -5.67 1.06
CA ALA A 97 -22.05 -6.59 1.57
C ALA A 97 -20.62 -6.16 1.19
N ALA A 98 -20.42 -5.62 -0.02
CA ALA A 98 -19.14 -5.05 -0.44
C ALA A 98 -18.76 -3.80 0.38
N LYS A 99 -19.72 -2.92 0.70
CA LYS A 99 -19.49 -1.78 1.60
C LYS A 99 -19.13 -2.21 3.01
N GLU A 100 -19.78 -3.25 3.53
CA GLU A 100 -19.50 -3.77 4.86
C GLU A 100 -18.05 -4.28 4.99
N VAL A 101 -17.46 -4.90 3.96
CA VAL A 101 -16.04 -5.28 4.03
C VAL A 101 -15.12 -4.06 4.05
N VAL A 102 -15.45 -2.98 3.33
CA VAL A 102 -14.69 -1.72 3.38
C VAL A 102 -14.76 -1.09 4.77
N LYS A 103 -15.95 -1.03 5.38
CA LYS A 103 -16.10 -0.55 6.77
C LYS A 103 -15.30 -1.40 7.75
N LYS A 104 -15.41 -2.72 7.67
CA LYS A 104 -14.66 -3.65 8.53
C LYS A 104 -13.16 -3.47 8.39
N TYR A 105 -12.67 -3.25 7.17
CA TYR A 105 -11.26 -2.97 6.91
C TYR A 105 -10.80 -1.66 7.57
N VAL A 106 -11.57 -0.59 7.44
CA VAL A 106 -11.27 0.69 8.12
C VAL A 106 -11.28 0.51 9.64
N GLU A 107 -12.29 -0.16 10.20
CA GLU A 107 -12.38 -0.44 11.64
C GLU A 107 -11.18 -1.26 12.13
N SER A 108 -10.81 -2.32 11.41
CA SER A 108 -9.67 -3.17 11.74
C SER A 108 -8.34 -2.41 11.64
N SER A 109 -8.24 -1.51 10.67
CA SER A 109 -7.09 -0.63 10.51
C SER A 109 -6.95 0.31 11.72
N LEU A 110 -8.06 0.85 12.24
CA LEU A 110 -8.05 1.75 13.39
C LEU A 110 -7.86 1.06 14.73
N SER A 111 -8.22 -0.21 14.85
CA SER A 111 -8.04 -1.01 16.06
C SER A 111 -6.68 -1.73 16.13
N ALA A 112 -5.80 -1.51 15.15
CA ALA A 112 -4.56 -2.26 14.96
C ALA A 112 -4.77 -3.78 14.81
N ASP A 113 -5.97 -4.22 14.43
CA ASP A 113 -6.25 -5.63 14.17
C ASP A 113 -5.74 -6.02 12.78
N THR A 114 -4.43 -6.26 12.70
CA THR A 114 -3.74 -6.63 11.46
C THR A 114 -4.32 -7.89 10.84
N THR A 115 -4.77 -8.85 11.64
CA THR A 115 -5.35 -10.11 11.16
C THR A 115 -6.67 -9.84 10.44
N ALA A 116 -7.60 -9.15 11.10
CA ALA A 116 -8.88 -8.80 10.47
C ALA A 116 -8.68 -7.90 9.25
N MET A 117 -7.69 -7.00 9.29
CA MET A 117 -7.35 -6.13 8.17
C MET A 117 -6.89 -6.94 6.94
N ILE A 118 -5.93 -7.86 7.11
CA ILE A 118 -5.43 -8.72 6.02
C ILE A 118 -6.52 -9.66 5.51
N GLU A 119 -7.36 -10.22 6.37
CA GLU A 119 -8.48 -11.07 5.97
C GLU A 119 -9.55 -10.32 5.16
N CYS A 120 -9.68 -9.00 5.33
CA CYS A 120 -10.53 -8.17 4.47
C CYS A 120 -9.92 -7.95 3.09
N MET A 121 -8.60 -7.93 2.97
CA MET A 121 -7.90 -7.66 1.72
C MET A 121 -7.67 -8.91 0.88
N TYR A 122 -7.28 -10.00 1.52
CA TYR A 122 -6.72 -11.15 0.82
C TYR A 122 -7.57 -12.42 0.97
N PRO A 123 -7.61 -13.27 -0.07
CA PRO A 123 -8.09 -14.64 0.06
C PRO A 123 -7.31 -15.39 1.13
N LYS A 124 -7.93 -16.40 1.75
CA LYS A 124 -7.41 -17.10 2.92
C LYS A 124 -6.01 -17.65 2.69
N GLU A 125 -5.76 -18.30 1.56
CA GLU A 125 -4.45 -18.88 1.24
C GLU A 125 -3.34 -17.81 1.12
N VAL A 126 -3.70 -16.63 0.60
CA VAL A 126 -2.78 -15.49 0.51
C VAL A 126 -2.54 -14.88 1.89
N ALA A 127 -3.61 -14.70 2.68
CA ALA A 127 -3.52 -14.20 4.06
C ALA A 127 -2.66 -15.11 4.95
N GLU A 128 -2.80 -16.44 4.82
CA GLU A 128 -1.97 -17.42 5.53
C GLU A 128 -0.50 -17.36 5.10
N SER A 129 -0.23 -17.12 3.81
CA SER A 129 1.12 -16.94 3.28
C SER A 129 1.77 -15.66 3.83
N ILE A 130 1.01 -14.55 3.87
CA ILE A 130 1.45 -13.29 4.49
C ILE A 130 1.75 -13.50 5.97
N LYS A 131 0.86 -14.17 6.70
CA LYS A 131 1.05 -14.46 8.13
C LYS A 131 2.29 -15.30 8.40
N SER A 132 2.54 -16.31 7.58
CA SER A 132 3.69 -17.19 7.70
C SER A 132 5.03 -16.51 7.38
N SER A 133 5.00 -15.40 6.64
CA SER A 133 6.21 -14.64 6.28
C SER A 133 6.79 -13.78 7.40
N GLY A 134 6.08 -13.61 8.53
CA GLY A 134 6.46 -12.70 9.62
C GLY A 134 6.18 -11.22 9.32
N MET A 135 5.65 -10.88 8.14
CA MET A 135 5.29 -9.50 7.78
C MET A 135 4.23 -8.89 8.70
N MET A 136 3.32 -9.72 9.22
CA MET A 136 2.23 -9.30 10.12
C MET A 136 2.74 -8.63 11.40
N ASP A 137 3.78 -9.18 12.01
CA ASP A 137 4.32 -8.67 13.28
C ASP A 137 4.96 -7.29 13.07
N SER A 138 5.64 -7.11 11.94
CA SER A 138 6.22 -5.81 11.56
C SER A 138 5.14 -4.77 11.28
N MET A 139 4.03 -5.18 10.65
CA MET A 139 2.90 -4.30 10.35
C MET A 139 2.18 -3.88 11.64
N ALA A 140 1.98 -4.80 12.58
CA ALA A 140 1.31 -4.52 13.85
C ALA A 140 2.07 -3.45 14.67
N GLY A 141 3.40 -3.59 14.79
CA GLY A 141 4.22 -2.60 15.50
C GLY A 141 4.19 -1.21 14.86
N ALA A 142 4.17 -1.13 13.53
CA ALA A 142 4.04 0.14 12.82
C ALA A 142 2.67 0.79 13.04
N MET A 143 1.60 -0.01 12.96
CA MET A 143 0.23 0.47 13.13
C MET A 143 -0.03 0.95 14.56
N GLU A 144 0.39 0.20 15.59
CA GLU A 144 0.16 0.60 16.99
C GLU A 144 0.74 1.98 17.33
N GLU A 145 1.92 2.32 16.80
CA GLU A 145 2.51 3.64 17.04
C GLU A 145 1.80 4.75 16.28
N GLU A 146 1.39 4.51 15.03
CA GLU A 146 0.71 5.53 14.22
C GLU A 146 -0.74 5.79 14.65
N LEU A 147 -1.42 4.77 15.19
CA LEU A 147 -2.84 4.84 15.53
C LEU A 147 -3.13 5.57 16.85
N LYS A 148 -2.16 5.67 17.77
CA LYS A 148 -2.33 6.41 19.05
C LYS A 148 -2.79 7.85 18.85
N GLU A 149 -2.45 8.43 17.70
CA GLU A 149 -2.74 9.82 17.37
C GLU A 149 -3.70 9.96 16.18
N SER A 150 -4.30 8.86 15.72
CA SER A 150 -5.20 8.80 14.57
C SER A 150 -6.64 8.48 14.96
N LYS A 151 -7.61 9.09 14.26
CA LYS A 151 -9.04 8.80 14.39
C LYS A 151 -9.76 9.10 13.08
N VAL A 152 -10.68 8.22 12.68
CA VAL A 152 -11.71 8.53 11.68
C VAL A 152 -12.94 9.11 12.38
N GLU A 153 -13.36 10.30 11.99
CA GLU A 153 -14.53 11.01 12.53
C GLU A 153 -15.81 10.72 11.75
N ASP A 154 -15.69 10.56 10.42
CA ASP A 154 -16.79 10.29 9.51
C ASP A 154 -16.27 9.39 8.38
N LEU A 155 -17.08 8.40 8.00
CA LEU A 155 -16.81 7.49 6.90
C LEU A 155 -18.06 7.38 6.03
N LYS A 156 -17.93 7.77 4.76
CA LYS A 156 -18.98 7.69 3.76
C LYS A 156 -18.51 6.88 2.56
N LEU A 157 -19.32 5.91 2.16
CA LEU A 157 -19.13 5.09 0.98
C LEU A 157 -20.20 5.45 -0.04
N ASN A 158 -19.78 5.91 -1.23
CA ASN A 158 -20.67 6.33 -2.31
C ASN A 158 -19.96 6.21 -3.67
N GLY A 159 -20.59 6.69 -4.75
CA GLY A 159 -19.95 6.78 -6.07
C GLY A 159 -19.59 5.40 -6.63
N GLU A 160 -20.45 4.42 -6.38
CA GLU A 160 -20.17 3.02 -6.62
C GLU A 160 -20.36 2.69 -8.11
N THR A 161 -19.33 2.10 -8.71
CA THR A 161 -19.37 1.60 -10.09
C THR A 161 -19.04 0.12 -10.14
N VAL A 162 -19.62 -0.60 -11.09
CA VAL A 162 -19.23 -1.98 -11.39
C VAL A 162 -17.85 -1.97 -12.04
N LEU A 163 -16.93 -2.81 -11.57
CA LEU A 163 -15.63 -2.97 -12.21
C LEU A 163 -15.78 -3.58 -13.60
N SER A 164 -14.92 -3.17 -14.53
CA SER A 164 -14.83 -3.81 -15.84
C SER A 164 -14.47 -5.31 -15.71
N GLU A 165 -14.87 -6.13 -16.70
CA GLU A 165 -14.48 -7.56 -16.75
C GLU A 165 -12.95 -7.73 -16.70
N LYS A 166 -12.23 -6.78 -17.31
CA LYS A 166 -10.78 -6.74 -17.34
C LYS A 166 -10.19 -6.44 -15.96
N ALA A 167 -10.76 -5.49 -15.21
CA ALA A 167 -10.34 -5.22 -13.84
C ALA A 167 -10.63 -6.42 -12.91
N VAL A 168 -11.75 -7.12 -13.12
CA VAL A 168 -12.08 -8.37 -12.41
C VAL A 168 -11.05 -9.47 -12.68
N GLU A 169 -10.62 -9.64 -13.95
CA GLU A 169 -9.55 -10.56 -14.31
C GLU A 169 -8.21 -10.15 -13.66
N GLY A 170 -7.89 -8.86 -13.71
CA GLY A 170 -6.72 -8.27 -13.08
C GLY A 170 -6.65 -8.52 -11.58
N ALA A 171 -7.79 -8.45 -10.88
CA ALA A 171 -7.87 -8.75 -9.45
C ALA A 171 -7.53 -10.20 -9.13
N GLY A 172 -7.94 -11.16 -9.97
CA GLY A 172 -7.53 -12.55 -9.84
C GLY A 172 -6.00 -12.67 -9.91
N LYS A 173 -5.41 -12.12 -10.97
CA LYS A 173 -3.95 -12.10 -11.21
C LYS A 173 -3.17 -11.37 -10.11
N TYR A 174 -3.74 -10.32 -9.54
CA TYR A 174 -3.17 -9.63 -8.39
C TYR A 174 -3.02 -10.58 -7.20
N PHE A 175 -4.07 -11.30 -6.83
CA PHE A 175 -3.99 -12.26 -5.72
C PHE A 175 -3.03 -13.42 -5.99
N GLU A 176 -3.00 -13.94 -7.22
CA GLU A 176 -2.02 -14.96 -7.63
C GLU A 176 -0.57 -14.45 -7.49
N SER A 177 -0.32 -13.21 -7.91
CA SER A 177 1.00 -12.57 -7.80
C SER A 177 1.41 -12.35 -6.35
N MET A 178 0.50 -11.85 -5.51
CA MET A 178 0.75 -11.68 -4.08
C MET A 178 1.03 -13.02 -3.40
N SER A 179 0.26 -14.05 -3.74
CA SER A 179 0.50 -15.40 -3.25
C SER A 179 1.90 -15.91 -3.62
N ALA A 180 2.31 -15.72 -4.89
CA ALA A 180 3.62 -16.15 -5.37
C ALA A 180 4.77 -15.43 -4.65
N VAL A 181 4.60 -14.13 -4.39
CA VAL A 181 5.54 -13.32 -3.60
C VAL A 181 5.73 -13.88 -2.19
N PHE A 182 4.66 -14.36 -1.55
CA PHE A 182 4.73 -14.98 -0.23
C PHE A 182 4.97 -16.50 -0.26
N GLY A 183 5.42 -17.03 -1.40
CA GLY A 183 5.91 -18.40 -1.52
C GLY A 183 4.88 -19.45 -1.88
N ASN A 184 3.62 -19.06 -2.16
CA ASN A 184 2.58 -19.98 -2.60
C ASN A 184 2.18 -19.70 -4.06
N LYS A 185 2.72 -20.50 -5.00
CA LYS A 185 2.54 -20.29 -6.44
C LYS A 185 1.31 -20.98 -7.04
N GLU A 186 0.56 -21.74 -6.24
CA GLU A 186 -0.54 -22.58 -6.73
C GLU A 186 -1.93 -21.99 -6.48
N VAL A 187 -2.00 -20.86 -5.77
CA VAL A 187 -3.27 -20.18 -5.50
C VAL A 187 -3.84 -19.66 -6.81
N LYS A 188 -5.11 -19.99 -7.06
CA LYS A 188 -5.92 -19.43 -8.15
C LYS A 188 -7.21 -18.91 -7.57
N CYS A 189 -7.53 -17.65 -7.85
CA CYS A 189 -8.73 -17.02 -7.33
C CYS A 189 -9.75 -16.84 -8.45
N ASN A 190 -10.93 -17.45 -8.28
CA ASN A 190 -12.05 -17.21 -9.18
C ASN A 190 -12.83 -15.98 -8.71
N ILE A 191 -12.74 -14.87 -9.45
CA ILE A 191 -13.42 -13.62 -9.13
C ILE A 191 -14.74 -13.56 -9.92
N LYS A 192 -15.86 -13.39 -9.24
CA LYS A 192 -17.19 -13.36 -9.87
C LYS A 192 -17.60 -11.97 -10.36
N SER A 193 -17.30 -10.95 -9.57
CA SER A 193 -17.70 -9.57 -9.81
C SER A 193 -16.89 -8.63 -8.92
N GLY A 194 -17.02 -7.33 -9.15
CA GLY A 194 -16.41 -6.33 -8.28
C GLY A 194 -17.01 -4.94 -8.43
N TYR A 195 -16.73 -4.10 -7.45
CA TYR A 195 -17.12 -2.69 -7.41
C TYR A 195 -15.90 -1.80 -7.15
N SER A 196 -15.89 -0.62 -7.75
CA SER A 196 -15.10 0.52 -7.29
C SER A 196 -16.02 1.39 -6.43
N ILE A 197 -15.64 1.62 -5.17
CA ILE A 197 -16.45 2.37 -4.20
C ILE A 197 -15.63 3.59 -3.77
N MET A 198 -16.18 4.80 -3.89
CA MET A 198 -15.52 5.99 -3.37
C MET A 198 -15.62 6.00 -1.84
N MET A 199 -14.47 5.88 -1.19
CA MET A 199 -14.33 6.04 0.24
C MET A 199 -14.01 7.51 0.55
N ASN A 200 -14.90 8.15 1.30
CA ASN A 200 -14.67 9.49 1.82
C ASN A 200 -14.56 9.41 3.33
N ALA A 201 -13.39 9.72 3.87
CA ALA A 201 -13.11 9.67 5.29
C ALA A 201 -12.67 11.05 5.79
N LYS A 202 -13.17 11.46 6.95
CA LYS A 202 -12.65 12.61 7.67
C LYS A 202 -11.74 12.11 8.78
N GLU A 203 -10.45 12.34 8.65
CA GLU A 203 -9.43 11.80 9.54
C GLU A 203 -8.76 12.89 10.35
N THR A 204 -8.55 12.64 11.64
CA THR A 204 -7.75 13.49 12.52
C THR A 204 -6.47 12.75 12.89
N TYR A 205 -5.32 13.35 12.57
CA TYR A 205 -4.01 12.84 12.94
C TYR A 205 -3.14 13.94 13.55
N LYS A 206 -2.57 13.70 14.75
CA LYS A 206 -1.76 14.71 15.46
C LYS A 206 -2.47 16.07 15.60
N GLY A 207 -3.78 16.03 15.85
CA GLY A 207 -4.64 17.21 15.99
C GLY A 207 -4.95 17.96 14.69
N LYS A 208 -4.53 17.45 13.53
CA LYS A 208 -4.89 18.01 12.21
C LYS A 208 -5.97 17.13 11.58
N THR A 209 -7.05 17.78 11.13
CA THR A 209 -8.18 17.11 10.48
C THR A 209 -8.12 17.35 8.98
N GLU A 210 -8.24 16.29 8.20
CA GLU A 210 -8.21 16.30 6.73
C GLU A 210 -9.33 15.42 6.18
N ASP A 211 -9.91 15.82 5.05
CA ASP A 211 -10.84 14.99 4.29
C ASP A 211 -10.04 14.19 3.25
N ILE A 212 -10.26 12.87 3.23
CA ILE A 212 -9.66 11.92 2.30
C ILE A 212 -10.77 11.39 1.40
N SER A 213 -10.50 11.33 0.10
CA SER A 213 -11.41 10.77 -0.90
C SER A 213 -10.60 9.89 -1.85
N GLU A 214 -10.85 8.58 -1.81
CA GLU A 214 -10.11 7.59 -2.58
C GLU A 214 -11.03 6.44 -3.05
N PRO A 215 -10.89 5.98 -4.31
CA PRO A 215 -11.61 4.80 -4.77
C PRO A 215 -11.00 3.54 -4.17
N VAL A 216 -11.86 2.62 -3.73
CA VAL A 216 -11.49 1.31 -3.20
C VAL A 216 -12.10 0.23 -4.08
N CYS A 217 -11.27 -0.65 -4.62
CA CYS A 217 -11.70 -1.81 -5.39
C CYS A 217 -12.07 -2.95 -4.44
N VAL A 218 -13.26 -3.53 -4.62
CA VAL A 218 -13.76 -4.65 -3.84
C VAL A 218 -14.26 -5.74 -4.77
N VAL A 219 -13.86 -6.98 -4.56
CA VAL A 219 -14.17 -8.09 -5.46
C VAL A 219 -14.76 -9.28 -4.73
N LEU A 220 -15.71 -9.98 -5.37
CA LEU A 220 -16.33 -11.18 -4.85
C LEU A 220 -15.52 -12.40 -5.28
N VAL A 221 -14.80 -12.98 -4.32
CA VAL A 221 -14.01 -14.21 -4.51
C VAL A 221 -14.90 -15.41 -4.22
N ASP A 222 -14.94 -16.37 -5.15
CA ASP A 222 -15.76 -17.57 -5.03
C ASP A 222 -15.37 -18.39 -3.79
N GLY A 223 -16.36 -18.76 -2.97
CA GLY A 223 -16.15 -19.49 -1.72
C GLY A 223 -15.55 -18.68 -0.55
N GLU A 224 -15.14 -17.44 -0.78
CA GLU A 224 -14.41 -16.60 0.19
C GLU A 224 -15.12 -15.30 0.55
N GLY A 225 -16.02 -14.82 -0.31
CA GLY A 225 -16.76 -13.58 -0.11
C GLY A 225 -16.03 -12.35 -0.64
N TRP A 226 -16.41 -11.17 -0.14
CA TRP A 226 -15.88 -9.89 -0.61
C TRP A 226 -14.48 -9.62 -0.05
N LYS A 227 -13.57 -9.16 -0.91
CA LYS A 227 -12.18 -8.82 -0.60
C LYS A 227 -11.80 -7.47 -1.19
N ILE A 228 -10.97 -6.71 -0.47
CA ILE A 228 -10.44 -5.42 -0.92
C ILE A 228 -9.16 -5.63 -1.70
N VAL A 229 -9.08 -5.04 -2.89
CA VAL A 229 -7.86 -5.02 -3.67
C VAL A 229 -7.21 -3.64 -3.48
N PRO A 230 -5.99 -3.55 -2.88
CA PRO A 230 -5.38 -2.28 -2.48
C PRO A 230 -4.72 -1.53 -3.64
N ILE A 231 -5.32 -1.59 -4.83
CA ILE A 231 -4.90 -0.89 -6.05
C ILE A 231 -6.14 -0.46 -6.83
N GLY A 232 -5.98 0.56 -7.67
CA GLY A 232 -7.09 1.15 -8.42
C GLY A 232 -7.54 0.29 -9.60
N GLU A 233 -8.74 0.56 -10.11
CA GLU A 233 -9.33 -0.17 -11.25
C GLU A 233 -8.39 -0.18 -12.47
N LYS A 234 -7.76 0.96 -12.78
CA LYS A 234 -6.81 1.07 -13.89
C LYS A 234 -5.59 0.15 -13.72
N GLU A 235 -5.02 0.07 -12.51
CA GLU A 235 -3.87 -0.79 -12.23
C GLU A 235 -4.25 -2.27 -12.35
N LEU A 236 -5.49 -2.63 -11.98
CA LEU A 236 -6.02 -3.98 -12.21
C LEU A 236 -6.12 -4.30 -13.70
N GLU A 237 -6.61 -3.36 -14.51
CA GLU A 237 -6.65 -3.56 -15.96
C GLU A 237 -5.24 -3.73 -16.57
N GLU A 238 -4.26 -2.97 -16.09
CA GLU A 238 -2.86 -3.10 -16.54
C GLU A 238 -2.27 -4.48 -16.17
N ILE A 239 -2.56 -4.99 -14.95
CA ILE A 239 -2.16 -6.35 -14.54
C ILE A 239 -2.78 -7.43 -15.44
N ALA A 240 -4.04 -7.24 -15.87
CA ALA A 240 -4.70 -8.16 -16.77
C ALA A 240 -3.97 -8.26 -18.12
N ASP A 241 -3.55 -7.13 -18.68
CA ASP A 241 -2.82 -7.06 -19.96
C ASP A 241 -1.44 -7.72 -19.90
N MET A 242 -0.65 -7.43 -18.86
CA MET A 242 0.72 -7.96 -18.74
C MET A 242 0.78 -9.49 -18.76
N SER A 243 -0.28 -10.14 -18.31
CA SER A 243 -0.35 -11.59 -18.24
C SER A 243 -0.89 -12.24 -19.52
N ALA A 244 -1.38 -11.45 -20.49
CA ALA A 244 -1.81 -11.95 -21.79
C ALA A 244 -0.65 -12.06 -22.81
N GLU A 245 0.48 -11.42 -22.51
CA GLU A 245 1.67 -11.38 -23.39
C GLU A 245 2.72 -12.47 -23.08
N GLY A 246 2.50 -13.31 -22.05
CA GLY A 246 3.39 -14.40 -21.64
C GLY A 246 2.90 -15.78 -22.06
#